data_AF-A0A2P8ETR3-F1
#
_entry.id   AF-A0A2P8ETR3-F1
#
_cell.length_a   1.000
_cell.length_b   1.000
_cell.length_c   1.000
_cell.angle_alpha   90.00
_cell.angle_beta   90.00
_cell.angle_gamma   90.00
#
_symmetry.space_group_name_H-M   'P 1'
#
loop_
_entity.id
_entity.type
_entity.pdbx_description
1 polymer ?
#
loop_
_entity_poly.entity_id
_entity_poly.type
_entity_poly.pdbx_seq_one_letter_code
_entity_poly.pdbx_strand_id
1 'polypeptide(L)'
;MTKLTLHTCDDNGQPKRQPFDRLTKYIRVRSEPDARFVEFDFAIDDPSLFVELVMPQEAFEAFCITNNVVRMTEAQIRDVDAEMEKWRYGEETLMSHNHNRASE
;
A
#
# COMPACT_ATOMS: atom_id res chain seq x y z
N MET A 1 6.74 -21.22 20.99
CA MET A 1 6.57 -19.97 20.22
C MET A 1 5.92 -18.93 21.13
N THR A 2 6.66 -17.92 21.55
CA THR A 2 6.15 -16.81 22.36
C THR A 2 5.25 -15.93 21.50
N LYS A 3 3.95 -15.95 21.79
CA LYS A 3 2.97 -15.03 21.19
C LYS A 3 3.27 -13.63 21.74
N LEU A 4 3.98 -12.81 20.98
CA LEU A 4 4.16 -11.37 21.24
C LEU A 4 2.77 -10.74 21.19
N THR A 5 2.10 -10.74 22.33
CA THR A 5 0.79 -10.10 22.50
C THR A 5 1.11 -8.70 22.96
N LEU A 6 1.03 -7.73 22.04
CA LEU A 6 1.08 -6.31 22.38
C LEU A 6 -0.14 -6.00 23.26
N HIS A 7 0.01 -6.14 24.58
CA HIS A 7 -1.00 -5.78 25.56
C HIS A 7 -1.12 -4.26 25.60
N THR A 8 -1.92 -3.68 24.69
CA THR A 8 -2.38 -2.30 24.86
C THR A 8 -3.69 -2.35 25.64
N CYS A 9 -3.60 -2.43 26.96
CA CYS A 9 -4.78 -2.37 27.83
C CYS A 9 -5.13 -0.88 28.10
N ASP A 10 -6.41 -0.52 28.22
CA ASP A 10 -6.81 0.72 28.90
C ASP A 10 -6.74 0.56 30.43
N ASP A 11 -7.00 1.66 31.17
CA ASP A 11 -7.02 1.66 32.65
C ASP A 11 -8.04 0.67 33.25
N ASN A 12 -8.98 0.15 32.45
CA ASN A 12 -9.98 -0.85 32.84
C ASN A 12 -9.63 -2.29 32.40
N GLY A 13 -8.45 -2.53 31.81
CA GLY A 13 -8.00 -3.86 31.42
C GLY A 13 -8.63 -4.42 30.14
N GLN A 14 -9.29 -3.59 29.33
CA GLN A 14 -9.82 -3.95 28.02
C GLN A 14 -8.78 -3.69 26.92
N PRO A 15 -8.80 -4.48 25.82
CA PRO A 15 -7.93 -4.21 24.67
C PRO A 15 -8.29 -2.84 24.08
N LYS A 16 -7.37 -1.86 24.19
CA LYS A 16 -7.46 -0.58 23.48
C LYS A 16 -7.37 -0.87 21.99
N ARG A 17 -8.52 -0.83 21.32
CA ARG A 17 -8.58 -0.77 19.87
C ARG A 17 -7.86 0.52 19.44
N GLN A 18 -6.71 0.36 18.80
CA GLN A 18 -5.87 1.49 18.41
C GLN A 18 -6.62 2.31 17.35
N PRO A 19 -6.38 3.64 17.25
CA PRO A 19 -6.99 4.46 16.21
C PRO A 19 -6.79 3.88 14.80
N PHE A 20 -5.62 3.27 14.57
CA PHE A 20 -5.22 2.62 13.32
C PHE A 20 -6.08 1.40 12.95
N ASP A 21 -6.75 0.75 13.91
CA ASP A 21 -7.66 -0.37 13.64
C ASP A 21 -8.94 0.07 12.91
N ARG A 22 -9.21 1.38 12.84
CA ARG A 22 -10.35 1.96 12.12
C ARG A 22 -10.01 2.40 10.69
N LEU A 23 -8.73 2.43 10.33
CA LEU A 23 -8.29 2.89 9.02
C LEU A 23 -8.55 1.81 7.96
N THR A 24 -9.04 2.24 6.80
CA THR A 24 -9.27 1.35 5.66
C THR A 24 -7.93 0.93 5.09
N LYS A 25 -7.73 -0.37 4.88
CA LYS A 25 -6.47 -0.88 4.32
C LYS A 25 -6.73 -1.30 2.88
N TYR A 26 -6.00 -0.74 1.94
CA TYR A 26 -6.20 -0.97 0.52
C TYR A 26 -5.14 -1.90 -0.03
N ILE A 27 -5.53 -2.72 -1.01
CA ILE A 27 -4.60 -3.52 -1.81
C ILE A 27 -4.78 -3.31 -3.31
N ARG A 28 -3.67 -3.35 -4.05
CA ARG A 28 -3.63 -3.39 -5.51
C ARG A 28 -2.69 -4.51 -5.95
N VAL A 29 -3.22 -5.54 -6.61
CA VAL A 29 -2.39 -6.63 -7.15
C VAL A 29 -1.76 -6.18 -8.47
N ARG A 30 -0.46 -6.39 -8.60
CA ARG A 30 0.37 -6.04 -9.77
C ARG A 30 0.79 -7.27 -10.57
N SER A 31 0.80 -8.45 -9.95
CA SER A 31 1.15 -9.71 -10.60
C SER A 31 0.01 -10.30 -11.45
N GLU A 32 0.38 -11.13 -12.43
CA GLU A 32 -0.56 -11.96 -13.19
C GLU A 32 -1.30 -12.98 -12.31
N PRO A 33 -2.52 -13.43 -12.69
CA PRO A 33 -3.32 -14.37 -11.90
C PRO A 33 -2.63 -15.69 -11.56
N ASP A 34 -1.78 -16.20 -12.45
CA ASP A 34 -1.08 -17.49 -12.30
C ASP A 34 0.38 -17.33 -11.84
N ALA A 35 0.77 -16.13 -11.37
CA ALA A 35 2.12 -15.89 -10.90
C ALA A 35 2.43 -16.70 -9.64
N ARG A 36 3.65 -17.25 -9.57
CA ARG A 36 4.13 -18.02 -8.40
C ARG A 36 4.18 -17.17 -7.13
N PHE A 37 4.45 -15.88 -7.28
CA PHE A 37 4.45 -14.89 -6.20
C PHE A 37 3.46 -13.79 -6.57
N VAL A 38 2.70 -13.34 -5.58
CA VAL A 38 1.79 -12.22 -5.69
C VAL A 38 2.56 -10.96 -5.34
N GLU A 39 2.67 -10.06 -6.32
CA GLU A 39 3.20 -8.72 -6.16
C GLU A 39 2.01 -7.79 -5.95
N PHE A 40 2.00 -7.03 -4.86
CA PHE A 40 0.89 -6.14 -4.56
C PHE A 40 1.32 -4.94 -3.71
N ASP A 41 0.59 -3.85 -3.88
CA ASP A 41 0.75 -2.63 -3.12
C ASP A 41 -0.23 -2.63 -1.95
N PHE A 42 0.23 -2.20 -0.79
CA PHE A 42 -0.56 -2.13 0.43
C PHE A 42 -0.54 -0.71 1.01
N ALA A 43 -1.72 -0.11 1.13
CA ALA A 43 -1.93 1.25 1.64
C ALA A 43 -2.82 1.24 2.88
N ILE A 44 -2.66 2.24 3.75
CA ILE A 44 -3.50 2.43 4.95
C ILE A 44 -4.05 3.85 4.91
N ASP A 45 -5.37 3.98 4.95
CA ASP A 45 -6.17 5.20 4.86
C ASP A 45 -6.06 5.95 3.53
N ASP A 46 -4.83 6.19 3.06
CA ASP A 46 -4.51 6.87 1.82
C ASP A 46 -3.95 5.88 0.77
N PRO A 47 -4.66 5.64 -0.34
CA PRO A 47 -4.21 4.79 -1.44
C PRO A 47 -2.90 5.24 -2.12
N SER A 48 -2.56 6.53 -2.06
CA SER A 48 -1.36 7.09 -2.70
C SER A 48 -0.07 6.77 -1.92
N LEU A 49 -0.19 6.49 -0.61
CA LEU A 49 0.91 6.11 0.27
C LEU A 49 0.88 4.61 0.55
N PHE A 50 1.61 3.85 -0.25
CA PHE A 50 1.66 2.40 -0.16
C PHE A 50 3.07 1.84 0.01
N VAL A 51 3.14 0.60 0.47
CA VAL A 51 4.34 -0.23 0.43
C VAL A 51 4.16 -1.34 -0.59
N GLU A 52 5.19 -1.60 -1.38
CA GLU A 52 5.22 -2.70 -2.34
C GLU A 52 5.64 -3.99 -1.62
N LEU A 53 4.86 -5.06 -1.78
CA LEU A 53 5.08 -6.34 -1.11
C LEU A 53 5.04 -7.50 -2.12
N VAL A 54 5.82 -8.53 -1.82
CA VAL A 54 5.85 -9.80 -2.56
C VAL A 54 5.70 -10.97 -1.61
N MET A 55 4.77 -11.88 -1.90
CA MET A 55 4.61 -13.10 -1.12
C MET A 55 3.98 -14.25 -1.92
N PRO A 56 4.10 -15.52 -1.47
CA PRO A 56 3.37 -16.64 -2.05
C PRO A 56 1.84 -16.45 -1.96
N GLN A 57 1.08 -17.06 -2.87
CA GLN A 57 -0.39 -16.92 -2.94
C GLN A 57 -1.09 -17.23 -1.61
N GLU A 58 -0.73 -18.34 -0.95
CA GLU A 58 -1.32 -18.73 0.33
C GLU A 58 -1.06 -17.69 1.44
N ALA A 59 0.14 -17.11 1.47
CA ALA A 59 0.47 -16.04 2.42
C ALA A 59 -0.29 -14.75 2.11
N PHE A 60 -0.52 -14.45 0.83
CA PHE A 60 -1.30 -13.29 0.39
C PHE A 60 -2.77 -13.39 0.81
N GLU A 61 -3.39 -14.56 0.67
CA GLU A 61 -4.75 -14.79 1.13
C GLU A 61 -4.88 -14.61 2.65
N ALA A 62 -3.95 -15.21 3.40
CA ALA A 62 -3.89 -15.05 4.86
C ALA A 62 -3.67 -13.58 5.28
N PHE A 63 -2.83 -12.85 4.53
CA PHE A 63 -2.60 -11.42 4.73
C PHE A 63 -3.88 -10.60 4.53
N CYS A 64 -4.63 -10.88 3.46
CA CYS A 64 -5.88 -10.18 3.16
C CYS A 64 -6.92 -10.35 4.27
N ILE A 65 -7.07 -11.58 4.77
CA ILE A 65 -8.00 -11.90 5.87
C ILE A 65 -7.57 -11.21 7.16
N THR A 66 -6.29 -11.32 7.53
CA THR A 66 -5.75 -10.77 8.79
C THR A 66 -5.89 -9.25 8.84
N ASN A 67 -5.66 -8.57 7.72
CA ASN A 67 -5.65 -7.12 7.65
C ASN A 67 -7.02 -6.51 7.31
N ASN A 68 -8.01 -7.34 6.93
CA ASN A 68 -9.34 -6.94 6.47
C ASN A 68 -9.25 -5.88 5.36
N VAL A 69 -8.52 -6.23 4.29
CA VAL A 69 -8.18 -5.31 3.20
C VAL A 69 -9.33 -5.14 2.20
N VAL A 70 -9.35 -3.98 1.56
CA VAL A 70 -10.26 -3.63 0.46
C VAL A 70 -9.45 -3.54 -0.83
N ARG A 71 -9.92 -4.19 -1.90
CA ARG A 71 -9.29 -4.06 -3.22
C ARG A 71 -9.55 -2.68 -3.79
N MET A 72 -8.50 -2.02 -4.26
CA MET A 72 -8.63 -0.74 -4.95
C MET A 72 -9.49 -0.90 -6.21
N THR A 73 -10.38 0.07 -6.43
CA THR A 73 -11.13 0.18 -7.68
C THR A 73 -10.22 0.66 -8.81
N GLU A 74 -10.60 0.40 -10.06
CA GLU A 74 -9.83 0.84 -11.22
C GLU A 74 -9.66 2.37 -11.28
N ALA A 75 -10.66 3.13 -10.81
CA ALA A 75 -10.56 4.59 -10.71
C ALA A 75 -9.46 5.01 -9.72
N GLN A 76 -9.44 4.43 -8.52
CA GLN A 76 -8.41 4.70 -7.52
C GLN A 76 -7.01 4.32 -8.03
N ILE A 77 -6.90 3.21 -8.76
CA ILE A 77 -5.62 2.79 -9.35
C ILE A 77 -5.10 3.86 -10.32
N ARG A 78 -5.96 4.41 -11.18
CA ARG A 78 -5.58 5.48 -12.11
C ARG A 78 -5.18 6.76 -11.40
N ASP A 79 -5.89 7.15 -10.35
CA ASP A 79 -5.58 8.35 -9.58
C ASP A 79 -4.20 8.22 -8.90
N VAL A 80 -3.94 7.07 -8.28
CA VAL A 80 -2.63 6.76 -7.66
C VAL A 80 -1.50 6.78 -8.70
N ASP A 81 -1.73 6.21 -9.89
CA ASP A 81 -0.72 6.23 -10.96
C ASP A 81 -0.43 7.65 -11.46
N ALA A 82 -1.45 8.51 -11.58
CA ALA A 82 -1.29 9.91 -11.96
C ALA A 82 -0.54 10.72 -10.90
N GLU A 83 -0.84 10.51 -9.62
CA GLU A 83 -0.09 11.13 -8.52
C GLU A 83 1.37 10.67 -8.51
N MET A 84 1.62 9.37 -8.68
CA MET A 84 2.98 8.82 -8.78
C MET A 84 3.78 9.46 -9.92
N GLU A 85 3.17 9.64 -11.09
CA GLU A 85 3.81 10.29 -12.24
C GLU A 85 4.16 11.75 -11.94
N LYS A 86 3.25 12.49 -11.30
CA LYS A 86 3.51 13.84 -10.81
C LYS A 86 4.69 13.90 -9.84
N TRP A 87 4.75 12.98 -8.87
CA TRP A 87 5.85 12.95 -7.89
C TRP A 87 7.17 12.47 -8.48
N ARG A 88 7.14 11.64 -9.52
CA ARG A 88 8.33 11.11 -10.20
C ARG A 88 9.00 12.13 -11.11
N TYR A 89 8.23 12.97 -11.80
CA TYR A 89 8.77 13.92 -12.79
C TYR A 89 8.73 15.38 -12.34
N GLY A 90 8.06 15.68 -11.22
CA GLY A 90 7.97 17.02 -10.66
C GLY A 90 7.19 17.94 -11.59
N GLU A 91 5.88 18.03 -11.39
CA GLU A 91 5.06 19.02 -12.07
C GLU A 91 5.56 20.44 -11.68
N GLU A 92 6.10 21.19 -12.65
CA GLU A 92 6.59 22.58 -12.52
C GLU A 92 7.75 22.81 -11.54
N THR A 93 8.82 21.99 -11.60
CA THR A 93 10.07 22.35 -10.90
C THR A 93 11.07 23.00 -11.85
N LEU A 94 11.93 23.90 -11.34
CA LEU A 94 13.00 24.55 -12.12
C LEU A 94 13.96 23.54 -12.82
N MET A 95 13.98 22.29 -12.36
CA MET A 95 14.78 21.19 -12.93
C MET A 95 14.11 20.50 -14.13
N SER A 96 12.81 20.74 -14.38
CA SER A 96 12.04 20.09 -15.45
C SER A 96 12.49 20.51 -16.86
N HIS A 97 13.25 21.61 -17.00
CA HIS A 97 13.75 22.11 -18.30
C HIS A 97 15.08 21.51 -18.77
N ASN A 98 15.77 20.68 -17.97
CA ASN A 98 17.13 20.24 -18.30
C ASN A 98 17.22 18.98 -19.20
N HIS A 99 16.11 18.33 -19.55
CA HIS A 99 16.16 17.08 -20.31
C HIS A 99 16.36 17.28 -21.83
N ASN A 100 16.31 18.51 -22.36
CA ASN A 100 16.28 18.76 -23.80
C ASN A 100 17.63 19.14 -24.44
N ARG A 101 18.77 18.79 -23.84
CA ARG A 101 20.12 19.14 -24.35
C ARG A 101 21.13 17.98 -24.37
N ALA A 102 20.68 16.73 -24.47
CA ALA A 102 21.56 15.57 -24.58
C ALA A 102 21.24 14.70 -25.80
N SER A 103 21.11 15.33 -26.97
CA SER A 103 21.21 14.65 -28.26
C SER A 103 21.52 15.67 -29.35
N GLU A 104 22.81 16.04 -29.43
CA GLU A 104 23.50 16.44 -30.67
C GLU A 104 24.78 15.61 -30.78
#